data_AF-A0A2K8T7S3-F1
#
_entry.id   AF-A0A2K8T7S3-F1
#
_cell.length_a   1.000
_cell.length_b   1.000
_cell.length_c   1.000
_cell.angle_alpha   90.00
_cell.angle_beta   90.00
_cell.angle_gamma   90.00
#
_symmetry.space_group_name_H-M   'P 1'
#
loop_
_entity.id
_entity.type
_entity.pdbx_description
1 polymer ?
#
loop_
_entity_poly.entity_id
_entity_poly.type
_entity_poly.pdbx_seq_one_letter_code
_entity_poly.pdbx_strand_id
1 'polypeptide(L)'
;MIDNINALLTNWYLSPPWGKTIPPVEVNLLERVYLRTTRTFGYCCGMQWKHETWLYSINCRDEILHATQNQIIGTGELEATTVQKPAFVLGERVILCSHDKGTKQRLVLGIALVHNSWFYVVELVSPTLIKTPTISNRFSLVGEKSLVRVKA
;
A
#
# COMPACT_ATOMS: atom_id res chain seq x y z
N MET A 1 30.25 -3.67 -4.54
CA MET A 1 29.67 -2.51 -5.24
C MET A 1 28.41 -3.01 -5.91
N ILE A 2 27.23 -2.64 -5.41
CA ILE A 2 25.96 -3.07 -6.04
C ILE A 2 25.89 -2.37 -7.40
N ASP A 3 25.64 -3.15 -8.45
CA ASP A 3 25.55 -2.66 -9.82
C ASP A 3 24.24 -1.88 -10.00
N ASN A 4 24.26 -0.64 -9.49
CA ASN A 4 23.11 0.25 -9.41
C ASN A 4 22.47 0.48 -10.79
N ILE A 5 23.24 0.35 -11.87
CA ILE A 5 22.76 0.48 -13.26
C ILE A 5 21.86 -0.70 -13.63
N ASN A 6 22.30 -1.94 -13.36
CA ASN A 6 21.50 -3.13 -13.61
C ASN A 6 20.27 -3.22 -12.68
N ALA A 7 20.41 -2.80 -11.42
CA ALA A 7 19.29 -2.68 -10.49
C ALA A 7 18.27 -1.62 -10.94
N LEU A 8 18.73 -0.47 -11.47
CA LEU A 8 17.85 0.55 -12.06
C LEU A 8 17.12 -0.01 -13.29
N LEU A 9 17.83 -0.66 -14.23
CA LEU A 9 17.23 -1.19 -15.45
C LEU A 9 16.16 -2.26 -15.19
N THR A 10 16.35 -3.09 -14.17
CA THR A 10 15.41 -4.16 -13.79
C THR A 10 14.25 -3.67 -12.92
N ASN A 11 14.47 -2.63 -12.10
CA ASN A 11 13.48 -2.12 -11.14
C ASN A 11 12.92 -0.74 -11.50
N TRP A 12 13.16 -0.25 -12.71
CA TRP A 12 12.78 1.11 -13.17
C TRP A 12 11.28 1.43 -12.99
N TYR A 13 10.45 0.40 -12.95
CA TYR A 13 8.99 0.50 -12.81
C TYR A 13 8.47 0.08 -11.43
N LEU A 14 9.37 -0.17 -10.47
CA LEU A 14 9.03 -0.57 -9.12
C LEU A 14 9.34 0.59 -8.17
N SER A 15 8.47 0.82 -7.21
CA SER A 15 8.67 1.84 -6.18
C SER A 15 9.70 1.37 -5.17
N PRO A 16 10.36 2.27 -4.42
CA PRO A 16 11.16 1.89 -3.27
C PRO A 16 10.37 1.02 -2.28
N PRO A 17 10.95 -0.08 -1.76
CA PRO A 17 12.37 -0.41 -1.89
C PRO A 17 12.62 -1.28 -3.14
N TRP A 18 13.24 -0.70 -4.18
CA TRP A 18 13.42 -1.25 -5.52
C TRP A 18 13.89 -2.71 -5.56
N GLY A 19 13.00 -3.64 -5.93
CA GLY A 19 13.34 -5.07 -6.00
C GLY A 19 13.74 -5.68 -4.64
N LYS A 20 13.54 -4.97 -3.54
CA LYS A 20 13.75 -5.45 -2.18
C LYS A 20 12.42 -5.88 -1.58
N THR A 21 12.50 -6.71 -0.56
CA THR A 21 11.33 -7.09 0.23
C THR A 21 10.71 -5.86 0.87
N ILE A 22 9.41 -5.68 0.69
CA ILE A 22 8.65 -4.66 1.42
C ILE A 22 8.77 -4.95 2.93
N PRO A 23 9.05 -3.94 3.77
CA PRO A 23 9.18 -4.15 5.21
C PRO A 23 7.90 -4.76 5.79
N PRO A 24 8.03 -5.61 6.83
CA PRO A 24 6.86 -6.20 7.46
C PRO A 24 5.94 -5.11 8.02
N VAL A 25 4.65 -5.42 8.02
CA VAL A 25 3.63 -4.57 8.66
C VAL A 25 3.60 -4.84 10.16
N GLU A 26 3.25 -3.82 10.94
CA GLU A 26 3.12 -3.89 12.40
C GLU A 26 1.80 -4.54 12.81
N VAL A 27 0.74 -4.33 12.01
CA VAL A 27 -0.61 -4.84 12.25
C VAL A 27 -1.21 -5.34 10.95
N ASN A 28 -2.11 -6.29 11.04
CA ASN A 28 -2.82 -6.84 9.89
C ASN A 28 -4.05 -5.99 9.53
N LEU A 29 -4.51 -6.11 8.27
CA LEU A 29 -5.82 -5.60 7.88
C LEU A 29 -6.90 -6.30 8.72
N LEU A 30 -7.91 -5.52 9.12
CA LEU A 30 -9.00 -5.91 10.03
C LEU A 30 -8.56 -6.25 11.45
N GLU A 31 -7.28 -6.10 11.79
CA GLU A 31 -6.82 -6.27 13.16
C GLU A 31 -7.32 -5.11 14.02
N ARG A 32 -7.82 -5.44 15.21
CA ARG A 32 -8.11 -4.47 16.25
C ARG A 32 -6.79 -3.89 16.74
N VAL A 33 -6.76 -2.57 16.86
CA VAL A 33 -5.58 -1.83 17.29
C VAL A 33 -5.93 -0.85 18.39
N TYR A 34 -4.95 -0.59 19.23
CA TYR A 34 -4.99 0.51 20.19
C TYR A 34 -4.15 1.68 19.66
N LEU A 35 -4.78 2.85 19.51
CA LEU A 35 -4.12 4.09 19.13
C LEU A 35 -3.54 4.77 20.37
N ARG A 36 -2.22 4.90 20.42
CA ARG A 36 -1.51 5.51 21.56
C ARG A 36 -1.81 7.00 21.72
N THR A 37 -2.04 7.69 20.61
CA THR A 37 -2.25 9.14 20.55
C THR A 37 -3.61 9.55 21.14
N THR A 38 -4.68 8.87 20.71
CA THR A 38 -6.05 9.16 21.13
C THR A 38 -6.52 8.31 22.30
N ARG A 39 -5.76 7.25 22.67
CA ARG A 39 -6.12 6.26 23.69
C ARG A 39 -7.44 5.55 23.40
N THR A 40 -7.70 5.28 22.12
CA THR A 40 -8.93 4.62 21.66
C THR A 40 -8.61 3.32 20.92
N PHE A 41 -9.59 2.43 20.87
CA PHE A 41 -9.55 1.25 20.02
C PHE A 41 -10.21 1.54 18.67
N GLY A 42 -9.73 0.87 17.65
CA GLY A 42 -10.32 0.80 16.33
C GLY A 42 -9.84 -0.43 15.59
N TYR A 43 -10.15 -0.52 14.30
CA TYR A 43 -9.71 -1.62 13.45
C TYR A 43 -8.91 -1.09 12.26
N CYS A 44 -7.84 -1.78 11.90
CA CYS A 44 -7.03 -1.42 10.74
C CYS A 44 -7.83 -1.66 9.46
N CYS A 45 -8.34 -0.59 8.87
CA CYS A 45 -9.08 -0.66 7.61
C CYS A 45 -8.18 -0.38 6.40
N GLY A 46 -6.94 0.08 6.61
CA GLY A 46 -6.00 0.23 5.51
C GLY A 46 -4.58 0.45 5.97
N MET A 47 -3.66 0.25 5.03
CA MET A 47 -2.22 0.44 5.22
C MET A 47 -1.61 0.86 3.89
N GLN A 48 -0.66 1.77 3.92
CA GLN A 48 0.07 2.20 2.73
C GLN A 48 1.52 2.53 3.05
N TRP A 49 2.40 2.17 2.13
CA TRP A 49 3.81 2.53 2.17
C TRP A 49 3.98 3.93 1.61
N LYS A 50 4.43 4.87 2.44
CA LYS A 50 4.62 6.27 2.04
C LYS A 50 5.80 6.87 2.80
N HIS A 51 6.69 7.56 2.09
CA HIS A 51 7.88 8.20 2.67
C HIS A 51 8.71 7.26 3.56
N GLU A 52 8.96 6.04 3.08
CA GLU A 52 9.78 5.04 3.78
C GLU A 52 9.21 4.56 5.11
N THR A 53 7.91 4.74 5.33
CA THR A 53 7.22 4.24 6.52
C THR A 53 5.83 3.71 6.18
N TRP A 54 5.31 2.85 7.05
CA TRP A 54 3.92 2.40 6.99
C TRP A 54 3.00 3.43 7.63
N LEU A 55 2.01 3.86 6.86
CA LEU A 55 0.89 4.65 7.33
C LEU A 55 -0.36 3.78 7.37
N TYR A 56 -0.94 3.62 8.56
CA TYR A 56 -2.15 2.85 8.81
C TYR A 56 -3.36 3.78 8.83
N SER A 57 -4.48 3.27 8.33
CA SER A 57 -5.80 3.87 8.43
C SER A 57 -6.64 3.03 9.37
N ILE A 58 -7.12 3.64 10.43
CA ILE A 58 -7.82 2.99 11.53
C ILE A 58 -9.25 3.52 11.55
N ASN A 59 -10.23 2.62 11.46
CA ASN A 59 -11.63 2.98 11.66
C ASN A 59 -11.94 2.99 13.16
N CYS A 60 -12.31 4.15 13.68
CA CYS A 60 -12.74 4.39 15.04
C CYS A 60 -14.15 5.00 15.01
N ARG A 61 -15.20 4.16 15.15
CA ARG A 61 -16.60 4.63 15.25
C ARG A 61 -16.98 5.61 14.13
N ASP A 62 -16.80 5.18 12.88
CA ASP A 62 -17.11 5.93 11.65
C ASP A 62 -16.16 7.09 11.31
N GLU A 63 -15.09 7.29 12.10
CA GLU A 63 -13.98 8.18 11.76
C GLU A 63 -12.75 7.39 11.33
N ILE A 64 -12.06 7.86 10.28
CA ILE A 64 -10.80 7.28 9.83
C ILE A 64 -9.64 8.10 10.40
N LEU A 65 -8.88 7.47 11.29
CA LEU A 65 -7.67 8.04 11.87
C LEU A 65 -6.43 7.46 11.19
N HIS A 66 -5.40 8.30 11.02
CA HIS A 66 -4.13 7.86 10.45
C HIS A 66 -3.04 7.77 11.52
N ALA A 67 -2.25 6.71 11.46
CA ALA A 67 -1.19 6.45 12.43
C ALA A 67 0.01 5.75 11.80
N THR A 68 1.19 5.98 12.35
CA THR A 68 2.42 5.25 12.01
C THR A 68 2.60 4.04 12.94
N GLN A 69 3.56 3.17 12.63
CA GLN A 69 3.90 1.98 13.43
C GLN A 69 4.10 2.32 14.92
N ASN A 70 4.77 3.44 15.21
CA ASN A 70 5.07 3.86 16.58
C ASN A 70 3.84 4.38 17.37
N GLN A 71 2.72 4.60 16.69
CA GLN A 71 1.51 5.19 17.26
C GLN A 71 0.39 4.16 17.48
N ILE A 72 0.59 2.92 17.04
CA ILE A 72 -0.40 1.84 17.16
C ILE A 72 0.17 0.69 17.98
N ILE A 73 -0.74 -0.14 18.49
CA ILE A 73 -0.43 -1.44 19.08
C ILE A 73 -1.46 -2.43 18.52
N GLY A 74 -1.00 -3.46 17.81
CA GLY A 74 -1.85 -4.57 17.39
C GLY A 74 -2.28 -5.41 18.58
N THR A 75 -3.53 -5.85 18.60
CA THR A 75 -4.03 -6.77 19.64
C THR A 75 -4.03 -8.23 19.18
N GLY A 76 -3.80 -8.49 17.88
CA GLY A 76 -3.96 -9.81 17.27
C GLY A 76 -5.42 -10.26 17.09
N GLU A 77 -6.40 -9.48 17.54
CA GLU A 77 -7.82 -9.79 17.39
C GLU A 77 -8.31 -9.30 16.02
N LEU A 78 -8.77 -10.17 15.14
CA LEU A 78 -9.35 -9.78 13.85
C LEU A 78 -10.83 -9.42 14.00
N GLU A 79 -11.25 -8.37 13.31
CA GLU A 79 -12.65 -7.98 13.20
C GLU A 79 -13.45 -9.07 12.50
N ALA A 80 -14.54 -9.50 13.14
CA ALA A 80 -15.50 -10.41 12.53
C ALA A 80 -16.29 -9.65 11.47
N THR A 81 -15.93 -9.83 10.20
CA THR A 81 -16.57 -9.18 9.06
C THR A 81 -16.95 -10.18 7.98
N THR A 82 -18.00 -9.87 7.22
CA THR A 82 -18.41 -10.63 6.03
C THR A 82 -17.63 -10.24 4.78
N VAL A 83 -16.72 -9.26 4.90
CA VAL A 83 -15.89 -8.77 3.81
C VAL A 83 -14.91 -9.87 3.37
N GLN A 84 -14.89 -10.14 2.06
CA GLN A 84 -13.94 -11.08 1.46
C GLN A 84 -12.50 -10.63 1.68
N LYS A 85 -11.52 -11.53 1.62
CA LYS A 85 -10.11 -11.13 1.70
C LYS A 85 -9.72 -10.26 0.49
N PRO A 86 -8.75 -9.34 0.64
CA PRO A 86 -8.20 -8.61 -0.51
C PRO A 86 -7.71 -9.58 -1.59
N ALA A 87 -8.05 -9.29 -2.85
CA ALA A 87 -7.63 -10.10 -3.99
C ALA A 87 -6.14 -9.97 -4.32
N PHE A 88 -5.49 -8.89 -3.88
CA PHE A 88 -4.05 -8.65 -4.03
C PHE A 88 -3.40 -8.36 -2.69
N VAL A 89 -2.11 -8.69 -2.56
CA VAL A 89 -1.33 -8.46 -1.34
C VAL A 89 -0.30 -7.34 -1.51
N LEU A 90 0.17 -6.77 -0.40
CA LEU A 90 1.25 -5.78 -0.43
C LEU A 90 2.50 -6.36 -1.09
N GLY A 91 3.11 -5.59 -1.98
CA GLY A 91 4.29 -5.99 -2.74
C GLY A 91 4.00 -6.89 -3.92
N GLU A 92 2.74 -7.26 -4.15
CA GLU A 92 2.36 -8.01 -5.33
C GLU A 92 2.57 -7.16 -6.60
N ARG A 93 3.11 -7.81 -7.65
CA ARG A 93 3.22 -7.21 -8.98
C ARG A 93 1.90 -7.35 -9.73
N VAL A 94 1.36 -6.22 -10.16
CA VAL A 94 0.08 -6.11 -10.86
C VAL A 94 0.20 -5.28 -12.13
N ILE A 95 -0.66 -5.53 -13.11
CA ILE A 95 -0.83 -4.73 -14.32
C ILE A 95 -1.98 -3.78 -14.11
N LEU A 96 -1.72 -2.47 -14.23
CA LEU A 96 -2.77 -1.46 -14.25
C LEU A 96 -3.37 -1.35 -15.65
N CYS A 97 -4.68 -1.59 -15.79
CA CYS A 97 -5.34 -1.68 -17.10
C CYS A 97 -5.44 -0.33 -17.84
N SER A 98 -5.32 0.80 -17.14
CA SER A 98 -5.84 2.10 -17.58
C SER A 98 -4.93 3.00 -18.45
N HIS A 99 -3.83 2.52 -19.05
CA HIS A 99 -3.04 3.37 -19.97
C HIS A 99 -2.42 2.60 -21.14
N ASP A 100 -2.60 3.09 -22.36
CA ASP A 100 -1.98 2.57 -23.57
C ASP A 100 -0.48 2.93 -23.63
N LYS A 101 0.34 1.93 -23.97
CA LYS A 101 1.79 1.98 -24.28
C LYS A 101 2.76 2.03 -23.08
N GLY A 102 3.22 0.85 -22.68
CA GLY A 102 4.36 0.63 -21.76
C GLY A 102 4.21 -0.64 -20.92
N THR A 103 5.30 -1.18 -20.36
CA THR A 103 5.24 -2.29 -19.40
C THR A 103 4.53 -1.81 -18.12
N LYS A 104 3.27 -2.19 -17.98
CA LYS A 104 2.31 -1.67 -16.98
C LYS A 104 2.41 -2.35 -15.61
N GLN A 105 3.49 -3.07 -15.32
CA GLN A 105 3.67 -3.72 -14.03
C GLN A 105 3.89 -2.66 -12.94
N ARG A 106 3.22 -2.82 -11.81
CA ARG A 106 3.25 -1.95 -10.63
C ARG A 106 3.28 -2.80 -9.37
N LEU A 107 3.72 -2.21 -8.26
CA LEU A 107 3.59 -2.82 -6.94
C LEU A 107 2.33 -2.31 -6.25
N VAL A 108 1.65 -3.22 -5.55
CA VAL A 108 0.65 -2.85 -4.56
C VAL A 108 1.39 -2.32 -3.33
N LEU A 109 1.31 -1.02 -3.10
CA LEU A 109 1.96 -0.34 -1.97
C LEU A 109 1.02 -0.05 -0.82
N GLY A 110 -0.27 -0.22 -1.04
CA GLY A 110 -1.26 -0.05 0.00
C GLY A 110 -2.55 -0.75 -0.34
N ILE A 111 -3.31 -1.05 0.70
CA ILE A 111 -4.62 -1.68 0.63
C ILE A 111 -5.51 -0.89 1.59
N ALA A 112 -6.72 -0.54 1.16
CA ALA A 112 -7.70 0.15 1.98
C ALA A 112 -9.09 -0.43 1.75
N LEU A 113 -9.83 -0.61 2.84
CA LEU A 113 -11.23 -0.98 2.85
C LEU A 113 -12.07 0.30 2.89
N VAL A 114 -12.85 0.53 1.84
CA VAL A 114 -13.74 1.68 1.73
C VAL A 114 -15.12 1.16 1.35
N HIS A 115 -16.14 1.41 2.18
CA HIS A 115 -17.51 0.92 1.97
C HIS A 115 -17.56 -0.58 1.61
N ASN A 116 -16.94 -1.43 2.42
CA ASN A 116 -16.86 -2.89 2.23
C ASN A 116 -16.22 -3.33 0.90
N SER A 117 -15.49 -2.45 0.22
CA SER A 117 -14.77 -2.74 -1.02
C SER A 117 -13.28 -2.48 -0.85
N TRP A 118 -12.45 -3.39 -1.37
CA TRP A 118 -11.00 -3.23 -1.34
C TRP A 118 -10.52 -2.33 -2.48
N PHE A 119 -9.69 -1.37 -2.10
CA PHE A 119 -8.95 -0.50 -2.99
C PHE A 119 -7.46 -0.67 -2.77
N TYR A 120 -6.70 -0.44 -3.82
CA TYR A 120 -5.27 -0.69 -3.86
C TYR A 120 -4.54 0.59 -4.22
N VAL A 121 -3.51 0.91 -3.46
CA VAL A 121 -2.60 2.01 -3.77
C VAL A 121 -1.50 1.46 -4.65
N VAL A 122 -1.44 1.92 -5.89
CA VAL A 122 -0.41 1.56 -6.87
C VAL A 122 0.34 2.80 -7.33
N GLU A 123 1.62 2.64 -7.65
CA GLU A 123 2.40 3.73 -8.25
C GLU A 123 1.95 3.99 -9.70
N LEU A 124 1.69 5.25 -10.04
CA LEU A 124 1.33 5.64 -11.41
C LEU A 124 2.58 5.92 -12.25
N VAL A 125 3.55 6.60 -11.64
CA VAL A 125 4.70 7.21 -12.31
C VAL A 125 5.97 6.59 -11.74
N SER A 126 6.84 6.08 -12.61
CA SER A 126 8.16 5.61 -12.20
C SER A 126 8.92 6.69 -11.42
N PRO A 127 9.70 6.33 -10.39
CA PRO A 127 10.56 7.30 -9.72
C PRO A 127 11.54 7.91 -10.74
N THR A 128 11.45 9.22 -10.95
CA THR A 128 12.39 9.96 -11.80
C THR A 128 13.66 10.27 -11.02
N LEU A 129 14.82 10.19 -11.68
CA LEU A 129 16.13 10.54 -11.10
C LEU A 129 16.21 12.01 -10.66
N ILE A 130 15.35 12.87 -11.22
CA ILE A 130 15.27 14.29 -10.90
C ILE A 130 14.06 14.51 -9.98
N LYS A 131 14.30 15.05 -8.77
CA LYS A 131 13.25 15.58 -7.90
C LYS A 131 12.67 16.83 -8.54
N THR A 132 11.52 16.72 -9.20
CA THR A 132 10.74 17.88 -9.61
C THR A 132 10.00 18.44 -8.38
N PRO A 133 10.04 19.76 -8.12
CA PRO A 133 9.47 20.38 -6.93
C PRO A 133 7.92 20.31 -6.89
N THR A 134 7.29 20.09 -8.04
CA THR A 134 5.85 19.81 -8.16
C THR A 134 5.60 18.31 -8.07
N ILE A 135 5.46 17.78 -6.86
CA ILE A 135 5.11 16.37 -6.66
C ILE A 135 3.64 16.20 -7.07
N SER A 136 3.41 15.84 -8.34
CA SER A 136 2.17 15.21 -8.77
C SER A 136 1.96 13.94 -7.95
N ASN A 137 0.71 13.62 -7.61
CA ASN A 137 0.39 12.47 -6.77
C ASN A 137 0.90 11.18 -7.45
N ARG A 138 2.04 10.66 -6.99
CA ARG A 138 2.73 9.51 -7.61
C ARG A 138 1.96 8.20 -7.45
N PHE A 139 0.92 8.19 -6.63
CA PHE A 139 0.14 7.03 -6.31
C PHE A 139 -1.32 7.25 -6.71
N SER A 140 -1.96 6.17 -7.19
CA SER A 140 -3.39 6.12 -7.37
C SER A 140 -4.02 5.08 -6.48
N LEU A 141 -5.15 5.45 -5.90
CA LEU A 141 -6.08 4.52 -5.32
C LEU A 141 -6.96 3.96 -6.45
N VAL A 142 -6.88 2.66 -6.70
CA VAL A 142 -7.62 2.00 -7.77
C VAL A 142 -8.45 0.85 -7.22
N GLY A 143 -9.60 0.61 -7.84
CA GLY A 143 -10.43 -0.54 -7.52
C GLY A 143 -9.83 -1.84 -8.07
N GLU A 144 -10.25 -2.96 -7.49
CA GLU A 144 -9.79 -4.31 -7.87
C GLU A 144 -9.86 -4.59 -9.38
N LYS A 145 -10.98 -4.19 -10.02
CA LYS A 145 -11.23 -4.42 -11.45
C LYS A 145 -10.24 -3.72 -12.38
N SER A 146 -9.48 -2.75 -11.88
CA SER A 146 -8.45 -2.05 -12.64
C SER A 146 -7.11 -2.77 -12.66
N LEU A 147 -6.96 -3.86 -11.88
CA LEU A 147 -5.71 -4.59 -11.68
C LEU A 147 -5.79 -6.01 -12.23
N VAL A 148 -4.69 -6.48 -12.81
CA VAL A 148 -4.52 -7.86 -13.30
C VAL A 148 -3.22 -8.44 -12.75
N ARG A 149 -3.23 -9.71 -12.36
CA ARG A 149 -1.99 -10.39 -11.91
C ARG A 149 -1.00 -10.53 -13.06
N VAL A 150 0.28 -10.32 -12.77
CA VAL A 150 1.35 -10.66 -13.72
C VAL A 150 1.41 -12.18 -13.84
N LYS A 151 1.31 -12.72 -15.05
CA LYS A 151 1.52 -14.16 -15.27
C LYS A 151 2.98 -14.51 -15.00
N ALA A 152 3.20 -15.55 -14.20
CA ALA A 152 4.52 -16.12 -13.93
C ALA A 152 5.13 -16.74 -15.19
#